data_AF-A0A0S8IWW3-F1
#
_entry.id   AF-A0A0S8IWW3-F1
#
_cell.length_a   1.000
_cell.length_b   1.000
_cell.length_c   1.000
_cell.angle_alpha   90.00
_cell.angle_beta   90.00
_cell.angle_gamma   90.00
#
_symmetry.space_group_name_H-M   'P 1'
#
loop_
_entity.id
_entity.type
_entity.pdbx_description
1 polymer ?
#
loop_
_entity_poly.entity_id
_entity_poly.type
_entity_poly.pdbx_seq_one_letter_code
_entity_poly.pdbx_strand_id
1 'polypeptide(L)'
;MRGSRAAGYLALDDGEGIRLEVNWKPIRRKVELEWIADRQAKMLESTARRRKLDIELKRRRRLGRVKGFEYEAFTWKADVSACELVARCKDCGRVILIRVIGRPGKPPTDEARHVFSSLECYSGKDSERWGTFGLDVKVPVRFDLEQSSLKAGLCELVFSDR
;
A
#
# COMPACT_ATOMS: atom_id res chain seq x y z
N MET A 1 3.22 11.02 2.59
CA MET A 1 4.06 9.83 2.29
C MET A 1 5.26 9.82 3.23
N ARG A 2 5.70 8.65 3.71
CA ARG A 2 6.96 8.45 4.45
C ARG A 2 7.52 7.07 4.10
N GLY A 3 8.80 6.94 3.80
CA GLY A 3 9.41 5.63 3.58
C GLY A 3 10.60 5.64 2.64
N SER A 4 11.18 4.46 2.45
CA SER A 4 12.21 4.15 1.46
C SER A 4 11.70 3.08 0.50
N ARG A 5 12.56 2.66 -0.42
CA ARG A 5 12.30 1.52 -1.29
C ARG A 5 11.95 0.23 -0.51
N ALA A 6 12.62 0.01 0.62
CA ALA A 6 12.46 -1.21 1.40
C ALA A 6 11.13 -1.24 2.16
N ALA A 7 10.77 -0.13 2.83
CA ALA A 7 9.58 -0.03 3.66
C ALA A 7 9.01 1.39 3.69
N GLY A 8 7.70 1.52 3.78
CA GLY A 8 7.05 2.82 3.81
C GLY A 8 5.54 2.78 3.90
N TYR A 9 4.99 3.98 3.91
CA TYR A 9 3.57 4.27 3.95
C TYR A 9 3.24 5.46 3.03
N LEU A 10 2.20 5.26 2.23
CA LEU A 10 1.60 6.27 1.36
C LEU A 10 0.11 6.31 1.67
N ALA A 11 -0.43 7.51 1.81
CA ALA A 11 -1.87 7.75 1.78
C ALA A 11 -2.16 8.88 0.80
N LEU A 12 -3.23 8.72 0.03
CA LEU A 12 -3.75 9.74 -0.87
C LEU A 12 -5.18 10.09 -0.44
N ASP A 13 -5.44 11.38 -0.27
CA ASP A 13 -6.75 11.94 0.00
C ASP A 13 -7.27 12.75 -1.19
N ASP A 14 -8.59 12.90 -1.27
CA ASP A 14 -9.26 13.75 -2.26
C ASP A 14 -9.81 15.04 -1.65
N GLY A 15 -9.28 15.48 -0.51
CA GLY A 15 -9.77 16.64 0.25
C GLY A 15 -10.97 16.34 1.17
N GLU A 16 -11.71 15.26 0.94
CA GLU A 16 -12.80 14.81 1.83
C GLU A 16 -12.36 13.69 2.78
N GLY A 17 -11.42 12.86 2.34
CA GLY A 17 -10.88 11.77 3.13
C GLY A 17 -9.87 10.95 2.35
N ILE A 18 -9.23 10.01 3.05
CA ILE A 18 -8.27 9.09 2.44
C ILE A 18 -9.02 8.15 1.49
N ARG A 19 -8.50 7.99 0.26
CA ARG A 19 -9.03 7.09 -0.78
C ARG A 19 -8.12 5.93 -1.08
N LEU A 20 -6.82 6.08 -0.81
CA LEU A 20 -5.84 5.02 -0.98
C LEU A 20 -4.87 5.05 0.20
N GLU A 21 -4.62 3.90 0.80
CA GLU A 21 -3.49 3.67 1.69
C GLU A 21 -2.64 2.52 1.15
N VAL A 22 -1.32 2.68 1.21
CA VAL A 22 -0.35 1.65 0.85
C VAL A 22 0.69 1.58 1.96
N ASN A 23 0.90 0.39 2.51
CA ASN A 23 2.01 0.10 3.42
C ASN A 23 2.85 -1.03 2.83
N TRP A 24 4.17 -0.88 2.80
CA TRP A 24 5.06 -1.94 2.35
C TRP A 24 6.21 -2.14 3.33
N LYS A 25 6.66 -3.38 3.46
CA LYS A 25 7.83 -3.73 4.29
C LYS A 25 8.37 -5.12 3.95
N PRO A 26 9.67 -5.39 4.20
CA PRO A 26 10.17 -6.75 4.22
C PRO A 26 9.57 -7.52 5.41
N ILE A 27 9.35 -8.82 5.25
CA ILE A 27 9.03 -9.70 6.37
C ILE A 27 10.17 -10.73 6.50
N ARG A 28 10.83 -10.74 7.66
CA ARG A 28 12.00 -11.59 7.94
C ARG A 28 11.68 -13.09 8.03
N ARG A 29 10.43 -13.44 8.33
CA ARG A 29 9.95 -14.83 8.43
C ARG A 29 8.85 -15.06 7.41
N LYS A 30 8.77 -16.26 6.87
CA LYS A 30 7.63 -16.66 6.03
C LYS A 30 6.39 -16.70 6.92
N VAL A 31 5.52 -15.72 6.74
CA VAL A 31 4.21 -15.62 7.41
C VAL A 31 3.16 -15.95 6.36
N GLU A 32 2.06 -16.61 6.69
CA GLU A 32 1.00 -16.82 5.69
C GLU A 32 0.23 -15.53 5.42
N LEU A 33 -0.16 -15.29 4.16
CA LEU A 33 -0.89 -14.07 3.78
C LEU A 33 -2.24 -13.99 4.50
N GLU A 34 -2.89 -15.14 4.70
CA GLU A 34 -4.12 -15.28 5.45
C GLU A 34 -3.97 -14.77 6.88
N TRP A 35 -2.88 -15.12 7.56
CA TRP A 35 -2.62 -14.62 8.91
C TRP A 35 -2.47 -13.09 8.95
N ILE A 36 -1.79 -12.51 7.96
CA ILE A 36 -1.60 -11.06 7.87
C ILE A 36 -2.95 -10.38 7.63
N ALA A 37 -3.73 -10.91 6.70
CA ALA A 37 -5.04 -10.41 6.37
C ALA A 37 -6.00 -10.56 7.57
N ASP A 38 -5.95 -11.64 8.35
CA ASP A 38 -6.76 -11.83 9.57
C ASP A 38 -6.41 -10.80 10.63
N ARG A 39 -5.12 -10.49 10.77
CA ARG A 39 -4.67 -9.43 11.67
C ARG A 39 -5.22 -8.07 11.24
N GLN A 40 -5.26 -7.78 9.93
CA GLN A 40 -5.89 -6.54 9.43
C GLN A 40 -7.39 -6.51 9.74
N ALA A 41 -8.11 -7.61 9.46
CA ALA A 41 -9.54 -7.73 9.75
C ALA A 41 -9.86 -7.48 11.23
N LYS A 42 -9.12 -8.12 12.15
CA LYS A 42 -9.29 -7.91 13.60
C LYS A 42 -9.04 -6.47 14.04
N MET A 43 -8.06 -5.79 13.43
CA MET A 43 -7.79 -4.38 13.74
C MET A 43 -8.95 -3.48 13.28
N LEU A 44 -9.56 -3.77 12.13
CA LEU A 44 -10.75 -3.06 11.63
C LEU A 44 -11.95 -3.28 12.54
N GLU A 45 -12.24 -4.54 12.90
CA GLU A 45 -13.34 -4.89 13.81
C GLU A 45 -13.20 -4.21 15.18
N SER A 46 -11.98 -4.22 15.74
CA SER A 46 -11.68 -3.51 16.98
C SER A 46 -11.91 -1.99 16.87
N THR A 47 -11.51 -1.40 15.73
CA THR A 47 -11.71 0.04 15.46
C THR A 47 -13.19 0.38 15.31
N ALA A 48 -13.94 -0.41 14.55
CA ALA A 48 -15.39 -0.25 14.37
C ALA A 48 -16.13 -0.37 15.72
N ARG A 49 -15.79 -1.38 16.53
CA ARG A 49 -16.36 -1.57 17.87
C ARG A 49 -16.11 -0.36 18.77
N ARG A 50 -14.90 0.21 18.78
CA ARG A 50 -14.58 1.43 19.55
C ARG A 50 -15.38 2.65 19.09
N ARG A 51 -15.66 2.74 17.79
CA ARG A 51 -16.47 3.81 17.19
C ARG A 51 -17.98 3.52 17.21
N LYS A 52 -18.41 2.37 17.77
CA LYS A 52 -19.80 1.90 17.78
C LYS A 52 -20.41 1.82 16.37
N LEU A 53 -19.61 1.38 15.40
CA LEU A 53 -20.04 1.15 14.03
C LEU A 53 -20.29 -0.33 13.79
N ASP A 54 -21.36 -0.64 13.07
CA ASP A 54 -21.55 -1.97 12.50
C ASP A 54 -20.59 -2.16 11.34
N ILE A 55 -19.91 -3.31 11.31
CA ILE A 55 -18.96 -3.66 10.25
C ILE A 55 -19.35 -4.98 9.60
N GLU A 56 -19.49 -4.95 8.28
CA GLU A 56 -19.65 -6.15 7.45
C GLU A 56 -18.32 -6.44 6.76
N LEU A 57 -17.70 -7.59 7.05
CA LEU A 57 -16.41 -7.98 6.48
C LEU A 57 -16.55 -9.25 5.63
N LYS A 58 -16.03 -9.22 4.39
CA LYS A 58 -16.06 -10.33 3.43
C LYS A 58 -14.66 -10.69 2.98
N ARG A 59 -14.19 -11.87 3.43
CA ARG A 59 -12.86 -12.43 3.15
C ARG A 59 -12.76 -13.07 1.76
N ARG A 60 -11.52 -13.37 1.36
CA ARG A 60 -11.16 -14.23 0.21
C ARG A 60 -11.83 -13.80 -1.11
N ARG A 61 -11.85 -12.50 -1.36
CA ARG A 61 -12.37 -11.93 -2.61
C ARG A 61 -11.41 -12.26 -3.74
N ARG A 62 -11.92 -12.81 -4.83
CA ARG A 62 -11.13 -13.10 -6.03
C ARG A 62 -10.96 -11.83 -6.86
N LEU A 63 -9.72 -11.44 -7.12
CA LEU A 63 -9.38 -10.26 -7.93
C LEU A 63 -8.81 -10.63 -9.32
N GLY A 64 -8.89 -11.90 -9.71
CA GLY A 64 -8.16 -12.41 -10.89
C GLY A 64 -6.67 -12.58 -10.57
N ARG A 65 -5.79 -12.44 -11.57
CA ARG A 65 -4.33 -12.62 -11.39
C ARG A 65 -3.67 -11.26 -11.14
N VAL A 66 -3.03 -11.08 -9.99
CA VAL A 66 -2.11 -9.95 -9.73
C VAL A 66 -0.70 -10.39 -10.10
N LYS A 67 -0.16 -9.87 -11.20
CA LYS A 67 1.09 -10.36 -11.81
C LYS A 67 2.28 -10.14 -10.86
N GLY A 68 3.06 -11.20 -10.61
CA GLY A 68 4.25 -11.11 -9.73
C GLY A 68 3.96 -11.18 -8.23
N PHE A 69 2.69 -11.35 -7.83
CA PHE A 69 2.30 -11.40 -6.43
C PHE A 69 1.51 -12.67 -6.08
N GLU A 70 1.73 -13.17 -4.87
CA GLU A 70 0.72 -13.93 -4.13
C GLU A 70 -0.15 -12.93 -3.38
N TYR A 71 -1.45 -13.18 -3.24
CA TYR A 71 -2.31 -12.22 -2.58
C TYR A 71 -3.49 -12.85 -1.84
N GLU A 72 -3.99 -12.09 -0.87
CA GLU A 72 -5.33 -12.24 -0.31
C GLU A 72 -6.04 -10.89 -0.34
N ALA A 73 -7.32 -10.89 -0.70
CA ALA A 73 -8.13 -9.69 -0.72
C ALA A 73 -9.43 -9.87 0.06
N PHE A 74 -9.90 -8.78 0.62
CA PHE A 74 -11.16 -8.73 1.35
C PHE A 74 -11.80 -7.36 1.22
N THR A 75 -13.09 -7.29 1.49
CA THR A 75 -13.84 -6.03 1.50
C THR A 75 -14.50 -5.85 2.84
N TRP A 76 -14.68 -4.61 3.26
CA TRP A 76 -15.48 -4.31 4.43
C TRP A 76 -16.34 -3.08 4.22
N LYS A 77 -17.43 -2.99 4.97
CA LYS A 77 -18.39 -1.88 4.96
C LYS A 77 -18.77 -1.50 6.38
N ALA A 78 -18.66 -0.21 6.69
CA ALA A 78 -19.14 0.44 7.90
C ALA A 78 -19.76 1.80 7.52
N ASP A 79 -19.24 2.91 8.07
CA ASP A 79 -19.53 4.29 7.61
C ASP A 79 -19.08 4.54 6.16
N VAL A 80 -18.00 3.87 5.75
CA VAL A 80 -17.54 3.78 4.36
C VAL A 80 -17.35 2.34 3.92
N SER A 81 -17.16 2.11 2.63
CA SER A 81 -16.81 0.79 2.08
C SER A 81 -15.37 0.79 1.59
N ALA A 82 -14.64 -0.31 1.76
CA ALA A 82 -13.27 -0.43 1.27
C ALA A 82 -12.95 -1.81 0.72
N CYS A 83 -11.95 -1.84 -0.19
CA CYS A 83 -11.30 -3.03 -0.70
C CYS A 83 -9.87 -3.08 -0.19
N GLU A 84 -9.46 -4.21 0.38
CA GLU A 84 -8.10 -4.44 0.87
C GLU A 84 -7.41 -5.56 0.10
N LEU A 85 -6.11 -5.37 -0.13
CA LEU A 85 -5.20 -6.34 -0.73
C LEU A 85 -3.99 -6.51 0.18
N VAL A 86 -3.73 -7.74 0.58
CA VAL A 86 -2.46 -8.17 1.17
C VAL A 86 -1.71 -8.94 0.10
N ALA A 87 -0.63 -8.36 -0.42
CA ALA A 87 0.16 -8.94 -1.50
C ALA A 87 1.59 -9.22 -1.04
N ARG A 88 2.18 -10.33 -1.50
CA ARG A 88 3.61 -10.64 -1.36
C ARG A 88 4.25 -10.74 -2.73
N CYS A 89 5.29 -9.95 -2.95
CA CYS A 89 6.11 -10.08 -4.15
C CYS A 89 6.81 -11.44 -4.15
N LYS A 90 6.70 -12.17 -5.26
CA LYS A 90 7.31 -13.49 -5.40
C LYS A 90 8.84 -13.47 -5.43
N ASP A 91 9.44 -12.35 -5.84
CA ASP A 91 10.89 -12.27 -6.05
C ASP A 91 11.66 -11.76 -4.82
N CYS A 92 11.19 -10.71 -4.12
CA CYS A 92 11.83 -10.24 -2.87
C CYS A 92 11.10 -10.61 -1.58
N GLY A 93 9.91 -11.21 -1.65
CA GLY A 93 9.11 -11.51 -0.45
C GLY A 93 8.54 -10.29 0.29
N ARG A 94 8.70 -9.07 -0.24
CA ARG A 94 8.11 -7.84 0.33
C ARG A 94 6.60 -8.00 0.42
N VAL A 95 6.04 -7.64 1.58
CA VAL A 95 4.59 -7.58 1.77
C VAL A 95 4.10 -6.15 1.59
N ILE A 96 3.02 -6.03 0.85
CA ILE A 96 2.33 -4.78 0.52
C ILE A 96 0.88 -4.93 1.00
N LEU A 97 0.43 -3.97 1.80
CA LEU A 97 -0.96 -3.81 2.22
C LEU A 97 -1.51 -2.61 1.47
N ILE A 98 -2.57 -2.81 0.71
CA ILE A 98 -3.25 -1.75 -0.03
C ILE A 98 -4.69 -1.69 0.45
N ARG A 99 -5.18 -0.50 0.79
CA ARG A 99 -6.58 -0.23 1.09
C ARG A 99 -7.08 0.84 0.15
N VAL A 100 -8.12 0.53 -0.61
CA VAL A 100 -8.85 1.49 -1.43
C VAL A 100 -10.19 1.76 -0.76
N ILE A 101 -10.45 3.02 -0.44
CA ILE A 101 -11.59 3.46 0.36
C ILE A 101 -12.56 4.22 -0.55
N GLY A 102 -13.81 3.80 -0.54
CA GLY A 102 -14.88 4.40 -1.29
C GLY A 102 -15.43 5.65 -0.64
N ARG A 103 -16.27 6.36 -1.39
CA ARG A 103 -17.07 7.45 -0.86
C ARG A 103 -18.23 6.87 -0.03
N PRO A 104 -18.85 7.66 0.87
CA PRO A 104 -20.06 7.23 1.56
C PRO A 104 -21.10 6.71 0.56
N GLY A 105 -21.60 5.50 0.80
CA GLY A 105 -22.56 4.83 -0.08
C GLY A 105 -22.02 4.29 -1.42
N LYS A 106 -20.76 4.54 -1.79
CA LYS A 106 -20.16 4.09 -3.06
C LYS A 106 -18.97 3.15 -2.83
N PRO A 107 -19.12 1.83 -3.05
CA PRO A 107 -18.03 0.87 -2.97
C PRO A 107 -16.94 1.15 -4.03
N PRO A 108 -15.65 1.11 -3.68
CA PRO A 108 -14.55 1.47 -4.59
C PRO A 108 -14.11 0.30 -5.48
N THR A 109 -15.05 -0.52 -5.97
CA THR A 109 -14.72 -1.83 -6.56
C THR A 109 -13.90 -1.69 -7.85
N ASP A 110 -14.24 -0.71 -8.69
CA ASP A 110 -13.58 -0.50 -9.96
C ASP A 110 -12.22 0.20 -9.79
N GLU A 111 -12.16 1.19 -8.90
CA GLU A 111 -10.93 1.86 -8.50
C GLU A 111 -9.95 0.86 -7.89
N ALA A 112 -10.43 -0.02 -7.01
CA ALA A 112 -9.62 -1.08 -6.42
C ALA A 112 -9.10 -2.07 -7.46
N ARG A 113 -9.95 -2.48 -8.42
CA ARG A 113 -9.51 -3.37 -9.52
C ARG A 113 -8.38 -2.72 -10.33
N HIS A 114 -8.52 -1.43 -10.66
CA HIS A 114 -7.51 -0.69 -11.40
C HIS A 114 -6.18 -0.64 -10.62
N VAL A 115 -6.21 -0.17 -9.37
CA VAL A 115 -5.04 -0.06 -8.49
C VAL A 115 -4.34 -1.41 -8.29
N PHE A 116 -5.11 -2.47 -8.02
CA PHE A 116 -4.52 -3.79 -7.79
C PHE A 116 -3.93 -4.38 -9.07
N SER A 117 -4.52 -4.12 -10.24
CA SER A 117 -4.01 -4.59 -11.53
C SER A 117 -2.75 -3.86 -11.99
N SER A 118 -2.53 -2.62 -11.54
CA SER A 118 -1.34 -1.82 -11.86
C SER A 118 -0.18 -2.04 -10.88
N LEU A 119 -0.31 -2.98 -9.93
CA LEU A 119 0.71 -3.22 -8.92
C LEU A 119 1.96 -3.86 -9.54
N GLU A 120 3.10 -3.17 -9.44
CA GLU A 120 4.41 -3.66 -9.85
C GLU A 120 5.40 -3.52 -8.68
N CYS A 121 6.20 -4.56 -8.42
CA CYS A 121 7.23 -4.52 -7.38
C CYS A 121 8.57 -3.94 -7.87
N TYR A 122 8.83 -4.11 -9.17
CA TYR A 122 10.05 -3.67 -9.84
C TYR A 122 9.68 -3.10 -11.20
N SER A 123 10.31 -1.99 -11.55
CA SER A 123 10.18 -1.40 -12.88
C SER A 123 10.92 -2.19 -13.96
N GLY A 124 11.80 -3.14 -13.58
CA GLY A 124 12.69 -3.86 -14.51
C GLY A 124 13.72 -2.97 -15.22
N LYS A 125 13.95 -1.75 -14.71
CA LYS A 125 14.79 -0.72 -15.32
C LYS A 125 16.09 -0.56 -14.54
N ASP A 126 17.14 -0.10 -15.20
CA ASP A 126 18.44 0.23 -14.58
C ASP A 126 18.38 1.43 -13.63
N SER A 127 17.25 2.15 -13.62
CA SER A 127 17.00 3.30 -12.75
C SER A 127 15.59 3.26 -12.16
N GLU A 128 15.47 3.69 -10.91
CA GLU A 128 14.21 3.91 -10.20
C GLU A 128 13.90 5.42 -10.14
N ARG A 129 12.62 5.77 -10.27
CA ARG A 129 12.17 7.15 -10.18
C ARG A 129 11.92 7.51 -8.71
N TRP A 130 12.52 8.60 -8.26
CA TRP A 130 12.30 9.20 -6.96
C TRP A 130 11.73 10.59 -7.16
N GLY A 131 10.71 10.95 -6.38
CA GLY A 131 10.16 12.29 -6.47
C GLY A 131 9.42 12.72 -5.23
N THR A 132 9.47 14.01 -4.96
CA THR A 132 8.80 14.66 -3.83
C THR A 132 8.72 16.17 -4.08
N PHE A 133 7.61 16.82 -3.74
CA PHE A 133 7.44 18.29 -3.86
C PHE A 133 7.96 18.92 -5.17
N GLY A 134 7.70 18.31 -6.32
CA GLY A 134 8.13 18.80 -7.63
C GLY A 134 9.56 18.42 -8.04
N LEU A 135 10.38 17.89 -7.12
CA LEU A 135 11.61 17.18 -7.45
C LEU A 135 11.25 15.82 -8.05
N ASP A 136 11.85 15.50 -9.19
CA ASP A 136 11.66 14.24 -9.89
C ASP A 136 12.98 13.81 -10.55
N VAL A 137 13.56 12.73 -10.06
CA VAL A 137 14.88 12.25 -10.45
C VAL A 137 14.84 10.75 -10.75
N LYS A 138 15.70 10.32 -11.67
CA LYS A 138 15.95 8.89 -11.91
C LYS A 138 17.28 8.54 -11.29
N VAL A 139 17.27 7.58 -10.37
CA VAL A 139 18.44 7.13 -9.62
C VAL A 139 18.76 5.70 -10.03
N PRO A 140 20.02 5.37 -10.39
CA PRO A 140 20.40 4.00 -10.70
C PRO A 140 20.02 3.02 -9.58
N VAL A 141 19.59 1.80 -9.95
CA VAL A 141 19.12 0.77 -9.00
C VAL A 141 20.14 0.36 -7.95
N ARG A 142 21.43 0.68 -8.13
CA ARG A 142 22.50 0.37 -7.17
C ARG A 142 22.52 1.27 -5.93
N PHE A 143 21.82 2.41 -5.97
CA PHE A 143 21.75 3.32 -4.86
C PHE A 143 20.46 3.14 -4.05
N ASP A 144 20.53 3.36 -2.74
CA ASP A 144 19.37 3.51 -1.86
C ASP A 144 19.30 4.93 -1.29
N LEU A 145 18.08 5.37 -0.99
CA LEU A 145 17.86 6.63 -0.29
C LEU A 145 18.29 6.48 1.17
N GLU A 146 19.38 7.15 1.53
CA GLU A 146 19.95 7.16 2.87
C GLU A 146 19.27 8.21 3.75
N GLN A 147 19.11 9.42 3.22
CA GLN A 147 18.52 10.55 3.94
C GLN A 147 17.55 11.32 3.04
N SER A 148 16.47 11.81 3.65
CA SER A 148 15.62 12.83 3.02
C SER A 148 15.35 13.96 4.00
N SER A 149 15.44 15.20 3.52
CA SER A 149 15.10 16.40 4.29
C SER A 149 14.20 17.32 3.49
N LEU A 150 13.22 17.90 4.18
CA LEU A 150 12.35 18.93 3.65
C LEU A 150 12.37 20.12 4.59
N LYS A 151 12.88 21.24 4.09
CA LYS A 151 12.88 22.55 4.75
C LYS A 151 12.20 23.56 3.83
N ALA A 152 11.80 24.70 4.37
CA ALA A 152 11.21 25.77 3.55
C ALA A 152 12.20 26.15 2.43
N GLY A 153 11.79 25.94 1.16
CA GLY A 153 12.60 26.22 -0.01
C GLY A 153 13.72 25.22 -0.33
N LEU A 154 13.86 24.12 0.43
CA LEU A 154 14.91 23.12 0.19
C LEU A 154 14.36 21.69 0.32
N CYS A 155 14.49 20.93 -0.76
CA CYS A 155 14.31 19.49 -0.75
C CYS A 155 15.65 18.81 -1.00
N GLU A 156 16.06 17.93 -0.10
CA GLU A 156 17.31 17.18 -0.19
C GLU A 156 17.03 15.67 -0.13
N LEU A 157 17.63 14.93 -1.07
CA LEU A 157 17.64 13.48 -1.13
C LEU A 157 19.09 13.02 -1.25
N VAL A 158 19.58 12.29 -0.26
CA VAL A 158 20.95 11.73 -0.23
C VAL A 158 20.88 10.24 -0.54
N PHE A 159 21.69 9.81 -1.49
CA PHE A 159 21.74 8.43 -1.97
C PHE A 159 23.14 7.84 -1.74
N SER A 160 23.18 6.61 -1.22
CA SER A 160 24.42 5.85 -0.99
C SER A 160 24.38 4.53 -1.78
N ASP A 161 25.54 4.00 -2.16
CA ASP A 161 25.60 2.67 -2.77
C ASP A 161 25.10 1.61 -1.78
N ARG A 162 24.47 0.56 -2.32
CA ARG A 162 23.95 -0.58 -1.56
C ARG A 162 25.03 -1.52 -1.05
#